data_AF-A0A9D6MLI9-F1
#
_entry.id   AF-A0A9D6MLI9-F1
#
_cell.length_a   1.000
_cell.length_b   1.000
_cell.length_c   1.000
_cell.angle_alpha   90.00
_cell.angle_beta   90.00
_cell.angle_gamma   90.00
#
_symmetry.space_group_name_H-M   'P 1'
#
loop_
_entity.id
_entity.type
_entity.pdbx_description
1 polymer ?
#
loop_
_entity_poly.entity_id
_entity_poly.type
_entity_poly.pdbx_seq_one_letter_code
_entity_poly.pdbx_strand_id
1 'polypeptide(L)'
;MNSFRPTIATVVALLLVWGVGAESAAAGDHYLCYRAKPARADPGGAPFPTFAPRSGDAVIDALGSFAAGDQHLRDIKRAIGLCTPAEVDGQAALDDATHLDVYAVTRTRTVPPQALPLPAAHEMVDEFGTLRLGVRAADRVFVPAGTAGGTGGAPPPAPGGVDTFACYPAKAARTSADTPAFSPRSVVVQDALGARTLQLTQPTRVCAPADLNGADASAPAHAGHLVCYRARLARMPVPQPRFENTVVSTYDTFGPEVLAMTAIEELCVPSLKDPPHPTTTPLVVPSGVRRTATPRMPTFTPARTPTPSRTRTPPPSRTATVVATPTLSPTPTLSATPTATRTPPPTRSATPRPTRSPTPTVSPTPVGAPTRLFVIPATRAISEDASTNFTAIAEFRNGATQNYTQKVTWSSSKDTIATVSNDTGTRGRATGHRPGTVTISVRDPVSGRASADDDSATLTVLGQLMSITLAPSETTLHVGDHVGFAATGHYAGGSTQNLTQKVTYSSSDSAVVLATNADGNRSDVQAVGEGSAVISATDPNTGVSSSPAGDAAVTVAP
;
A
#
# COMPACT_ATOMS: atom_id res chain seq x y z
N MET A 1 -75.40 -22.51 4.64
CA MET A 1 -74.37 -23.43 5.18
C MET A 1 -73.12 -23.32 4.30
N ASN A 2 -71.97 -23.15 4.96
CA ASN A 2 -70.59 -23.20 4.45
C ASN A 2 -70.10 -22.09 3.50
N SER A 3 -69.57 -21.01 4.11
CA SER A 3 -68.57 -20.14 3.50
C SER A 3 -67.18 -20.77 3.63
N PHE A 4 -66.56 -21.08 2.50
CA PHE A 4 -65.14 -21.47 2.40
C PHE A 4 -64.24 -20.27 2.75
N ARG A 5 -63.34 -20.45 3.72
CA ARG A 5 -62.15 -19.59 3.92
C ARG A 5 -60.92 -20.40 3.49
N PRO A 6 -60.02 -19.88 2.63
CA PRO A 6 -58.69 -20.45 2.48
C PRO A 6 -57.73 -19.82 3.49
N THR A 7 -57.04 -20.65 4.24
CA THR A 7 -55.95 -20.29 5.15
C THR A 7 -54.71 -19.99 4.31
N ILE A 8 -54.27 -18.73 4.27
CA ILE A 8 -52.98 -18.34 3.70
C ILE A 8 -51.92 -18.58 4.78
N ALA A 9 -51.08 -19.60 4.58
CA ALA A 9 -49.90 -19.83 5.40
C ALA A 9 -48.79 -18.86 4.97
N THR A 10 -48.52 -17.85 5.79
CA THR A 10 -47.42 -16.92 5.62
C THR A 10 -46.10 -17.64 5.94
N VAL A 11 -45.34 -18.01 4.92
CA VAL A 11 -43.96 -18.49 5.08
C VAL A 11 -43.06 -17.26 5.19
N VAL A 12 -42.65 -16.92 6.41
CA VAL A 12 -41.62 -15.91 6.66
C VAL A 12 -40.27 -16.57 6.34
N ALA A 13 -39.74 -16.26 5.16
CA ALA A 13 -38.38 -16.63 4.79
C ALA A 13 -37.40 -15.72 5.56
N LEU A 14 -36.81 -16.28 6.63
CA LEU A 14 -35.72 -15.65 7.37
C LEU A 14 -34.45 -15.75 6.50
N LEU A 15 -34.14 -14.69 5.75
CA LEU A 15 -32.86 -14.54 5.08
C LEU A 15 -31.80 -14.20 6.14
N LEU A 16 -31.08 -15.22 6.60
CA LEU A 16 -29.80 -15.07 7.30
C LEU A 16 -28.78 -14.52 6.30
N VAL A 17 -28.64 -13.19 6.28
CA VAL A 17 -27.49 -12.52 5.69
C VAL A 17 -26.30 -12.85 6.58
N TRP A 18 -25.39 -13.68 6.08
CA TRP A 18 -24.05 -13.77 6.65
C TRP A 18 -23.37 -12.45 6.34
N GLY A 19 -23.34 -11.56 7.33
CA GLY A 19 -22.44 -10.41 7.32
C GLY A 19 -21.02 -10.95 7.32
N VAL A 20 -20.38 -10.90 6.16
CA VAL A 20 -18.92 -10.94 6.09
C VAL A 20 -18.49 -9.69 6.83
N GLY A 21 -17.90 -9.85 8.00
CA GLY A 21 -17.26 -8.75 8.71
C GLY A 21 -16.21 -8.17 7.78
N ALA A 22 -16.47 -6.99 7.25
CA ALA A 22 -15.41 -6.12 6.77
C ALA A 22 -14.64 -5.71 8.02
N GLU A 23 -13.67 -6.53 8.40
CA GLU A 23 -12.72 -6.24 9.47
C GLU A 23 -11.97 -4.97 9.04
N SER A 24 -12.11 -3.91 9.83
CA SER A 24 -11.68 -2.56 9.50
C SER A 24 -10.19 -2.52 9.18
N ALA A 25 -9.84 -2.45 7.89
CA ALA A 25 -8.50 -2.09 7.46
C ALA A 25 -8.17 -0.67 7.95
N ALA A 26 -6.89 -0.41 8.28
CA ALA A 26 -6.46 0.92 8.65
C ALA A 26 -6.79 1.93 7.55
N ALA A 27 -7.25 3.13 7.90
CA ALA A 27 -7.38 4.23 6.95
C ALA A 27 -5.98 4.68 6.51
N GLY A 28 -5.71 4.66 5.20
CA GLY A 28 -4.42 5.07 4.62
C GLY A 28 -4.35 4.73 3.13
N ASP A 29 -3.25 5.13 2.49
CA ASP A 29 -2.97 4.86 1.07
C ASP A 29 -2.22 3.54 0.87
N HIS A 30 -2.58 2.82 -0.18
CA HIS A 30 -1.74 1.75 -0.70
C HIS A 30 -0.62 2.35 -1.55
N TYR A 31 0.55 1.73 -1.49
CA TYR A 31 1.72 2.17 -2.22
C TYR A 31 2.32 1.04 -3.05
N LEU A 32 2.41 1.22 -4.36
CA LEU A 32 3.15 0.30 -5.23
C LEU A 32 4.62 0.73 -5.28
N CYS A 33 5.48 -0.09 -4.71
CA CYS A 33 6.91 0.20 -4.57
C CYS A 33 7.73 -0.40 -5.70
N TYR A 34 8.54 0.46 -6.31
CA TYR A 34 9.45 0.14 -7.39
C TYR A 34 10.89 0.19 -6.93
N ARG A 35 11.69 -0.73 -7.44
CA ARG A 35 13.14 -0.61 -7.38
C ARG A 35 13.60 0.54 -8.26
N ALA A 36 14.35 1.45 -7.68
CA ALA A 36 14.93 2.59 -8.39
C ALA A 36 16.42 2.72 -8.10
N LYS A 37 17.11 3.48 -8.96
CA LYS A 37 18.50 3.88 -8.78
C LYS A 37 18.64 5.31 -9.26
N PRO A 38 19.65 6.07 -8.77
CA PRO A 38 19.98 7.37 -9.35
C PRO A 38 20.12 7.27 -10.87
N ALA A 39 19.37 8.11 -11.58
CA ALA A 39 19.40 8.18 -13.04
C ALA A 39 20.76 8.72 -13.51
N ARG A 40 21.14 8.37 -14.73
CA ARG A 40 22.36 8.88 -15.38
C ARG A 40 21.96 9.80 -16.50
N ALA A 41 22.58 10.98 -16.53
CA ALA A 41 22.47 11.88 -17.66
C ALA A 41 23.10 11.26 -18.92
N ASP A 42 22.67 11.73 -20.08
CA ASP A 42 23.26 11.34 -21.36
C ASP A 42 24.75 11.71 -21.41
N PRO A 43 25.56 11.00 -22.22
CA PRO A 43 26.98 11.30 -22.35
C PRO A 43 27.22 12.77 -22.72
N GLY A 44 27.95 13.50 -21.87
CA GLY A 44 28.24 14.93 -22.06
C GLY A 44 27.20 15.89 -21.47
N GLY A 45 26.07 15.38 -20.96
CA GLY A 45 25.08 16.17 -20.21
C GLY A 45 25.54 16.47 -18.79
N ALA A 46 24.94 17.50 -18.18
CA ALA A 46 25.14 17.80 -16.76
C ALA A 46 24.60 16.64 -15.90
N PRO A 47 25.30 16.24 -14.82
CA PRO A 47 24.82 15.17 -13.94
C PRO A 47 23.50 15.59 -13.29
N PHE A 48 22.57 14.65 -13.19
CA PHE A 48 21.34 14.87 -12.44
C PHE A 48 21.62 15.01 -10.95
N PRO A 49 20.76 15.72 -10.20
CA PRO A 49 20.86 15.76 -8.75
C PRO A 49 20.65 14.34 -8.18
N THR A 50 21.44 14.02 -7.16
CA THR A 50 21.43 12.72 -6.49
C THR A 50 21.62 12.91 -5.00
N PHE A 51 21.04 12.00 -4.20
CA PHE A 51 21.24 11.97 -2.76
C PHE A 51 22.72 12.04 -2.35
N ALA A 52 23.04 12.92 -1.41
CA ALA A 52 24.31 12.87 -0.69
C ALA A 52 24.14 12.00 0.58
N PRO A 53 24.93 10.92 0.77
CA PRO A 53 24.83 10.08 1.96
C PRO A 53 24.96 10.86 3.27
N ARG A 54 24.14 10.51 4.25
CA ARG A 54 24.06 11.16 5.57
C ARG A 54 24.31 10.14 6.68
N SER A 55 24.69 10.63 7.85
CA SER A 55 25.02 9.80 9.01
C SER A 55 24.51 10.43 10.28
N GLY A 56 23.97 9.60 11.17
CA GLY A 56 23.47 10.06 12.46
C GLY A 56 22.11 10.75 12.40
N ASP A 57 21.30 10.52 11.36
CA ASP A 57 19.91 10.99 11.33
C ASP A 57 19.11 10.21 12.38
N ALA A 58 18.35 10.93 13.22
CA ALA A 58 17.54 10.35 14.27
C ALA A 58 16.22 9.86 13.66
N VAL A 59 15.90 8.59 13.86
CA VAL A 59 14.62 7.99 13.47
C VAL A 59 13.97 7.46 14.73
N ILE A 60 12.72 7.85 15.00
CA ILE A 60 11.94 7.38 16.16
C ILE A 60 10.64 6.80 15.64
N ASP A 61 10.25 5.61 16.07
CA ASP A 61 9.03 4.92 15.62
C ASP A 61 8.55 3.89 16.65
N ALA A 62 7.32 3.39 16.49
CA ALA A 62 6.69 2.45 17.42
C ALA A 62 7.17 0.98 17.32
N LEU A 63 7.98 0.62 16.32
CA LEU A 63 8.59 -0.71 16.16
C LEU A 63 10.06 -0.75 16.61
N GLY A 64 10.67 0.42 16.83
CA GLY A 64 11.96 0.59 17.50
C GLY A 64 11.91 0.24 19.00
N SER A 65 13.03 0.40 19.71
CA SER A 65 13.06 0.17 21.17
C SER A 65 12.25 1.25 21.92
N PHE A 66 11.34 0.82 22.78
CA PHE A 66 10.46 1.65 23.62
C PHE A 66 11.15 2.40 24.77
N ALA A 67 12.48 2.42 24.84
CA ALA A 67 13.17 3.13 25.92
C ALA A 67 13.14 4.64 25.63
N ALA A 68 12.61 5.43 26.56
CA ALA A 68 12.64 6.89 26.48
C ALA A 68 14.10 7.37 26.31
N GLY A 69 14.42 7.97 25.16
CA GLY A 69 15.76 8.44 24.81
C GLY A 69 16.57 7.54 23.85
N ASP A 70 16.06 6.37 23.44
CA ASP A 70 16.68 5.54 22.39
C ASP A 70 16.40 6.13 20.99
N GLN A 71 17.04 7.26 20.68
CA GLN A 71 17.11 7.75 19.31
C GLN A 71 17.89 6.73 18.47
N HIS A 72 17.20 6.11 17.52
CA HIS A 72 17.78 5.15 16.62
C HIS A 72 18.54 5.89 15.53
N LEU A 73 19.82 6.22 15.78
CA LEU A 73 20.63 6.91 14.79
C LEU A 73 20.88 6.00 13.58
N ARG A 74 20.58 6.52 12.40
CA ARG A 74 20.70 5.85 11.11
C ARG A 74 21.62 6.61 10.17
N ASP A 75 22.39 5.85 9.41
CA ASP A 75 23.07 6.35 8.24
C ASP A 75 22.19 6.10 7.02
N ILE A 76 21.72 7.18 6.40
CA ILE A 76 20.97 7.14 5.16
C ILE A 76 21.97 7.08 4.02
N LYS A 77 21.94 6.01 3.22
CA LYS A 77 23.02 5.69 2.28
C LYS A 77 22.74 6.16 0.86
N ARG A 78 21.53 5.92 0.35
CA ARG A 78 21.11 6.23 -1.03
C ARG A 78 19.64 5.92 -1.23
N ALA A 79 19.01 6.59 -2.20
CA ALA A 79 17.74 6.15 -2.77
C ALA A 79 17.90 4.78 -3.45
N ILE A 80 16.93 3.89 -3.22
CA ILE A 80 16.87 2.52 -3.77
C ILE A 80 15.49 2.16 -4.35
N GLY A 81 14.52 3.04 -4.20
CA GLY A 81 13.16 2.83 -4.66
C GLY A 81 12.33 4.09 -4.61
N LEU A 82 11.15 3.99 -5.22
CA LEU A 82 10.09 4.98 -5.20
C LEU A 82 8.78 4.21 -5.07
N CYS A 83 7.93 4.59 -4.14
CA CYS A 83 6.59 4.05 -4.03
C CYS A 83 5.56 5.10 -4.44
N THR A 84 4.67 4.70 -5.34
CA THR A 84 3.61 5.55 -5.88
C THR A 84 2.29 5.21 -5.19
N PRO A 85 1.44 6.20 -4.85
CA PRO A 85 0.06 5.93 -4.43
C PRO A 85 -0.63 5.02 -5.44
N ALA A 86 -1.36 4.05 -4.93
CA ALA A 86 -1.94 3.00 -5.75
C ALA A 86 -3.40 2.74 -5.35
N GLU A 87 -4.25 2.61 -6.36
CA GLU A 87 -5.57 2.02 -6.22
C GLU A 87 -5.43 0.49 -6.24
N VAL A 88 -6.02 -0.19 -5.26
CA VAL A 88 -5.99 -1.66 -5.14
C VAL A 88 -7.42 -2.18 -5.17
N ASP A 89 -7.73 -3.07 -6.11
CA ASP A 89 -9.04 -3.71 -6.30
C ASP A 89 -10.24 -2.72 -6.29
N GLY A 90 -10.04 -1.50 -6.80
CA GLY A 90 -11.06 -0.45 -6.88
C GLY A 90 -11.09 0.52 -5.69
N GLN A 91 -10.26 0.30 -4.66
CA GLN A 91 -10.09 1.21 -3.54
C GLN A 91 -9.10 2.31 -3.92
N ALA A 92 -9.62 3.52 -4.17
CA ALA A 92 -8.81 4.67 -4.56
C ALA A 92 -7.93 5.15 -3.41
N ALA A 93 -6.74 5.66 -3.75
CA ALA A 93 -5.90 6.40 -2.82
C ALA A 93 -6.64 7.65 -2.28
N LEU A 94 -6.53 7.87 -0.97
CA LEU A 94 -6.90 9.06 -0.21
C LEU A 94 -6.06 10.27 -0.63
N ASP A 95 -4.75 10.08 -0.84
CA ASP A 95 -3.82 11.04 -1.45
C ASP A 95 -3.13 10.41 -2.67
N ASP A 96 -3.47 10.89 -3.87
CA ASP A 96 -2.88 10.41 -5.12
C ASP A 96 -1.66 11.23 -5.59
N ALA A 97 -1.29 12.27 -4.84
CA ALA A 97 -0.20 13.18 -5.18
C ALA A 97 1.10 12.85 -4.43
N THR A 98 1.02 12.44 -3.16
CA THR A 98 2.22 12.25 -2.32
C THR A 98 2.83 10.86 -2.48
N HIS A 99 4.05 10.81 -3.01
CA HIS A 99 4.81 9.58 -3.18
C HIS A 99 5.75 9.34 -2.00
N LEU A 100 6.39 8.16 -1.97
CA LEU A 100 7.39 7.83 -0.95
C LEU A 100 8.73 7.46 -1.60
N ASP A 101 9.74 8.30 -1.43
CA ASP A 101 11.12 7.97 -1.78
C ASP A 101 11.69 6.97 -0.78
N VAL A 102 12.32 5.91 -1.28
CA VAL A 102 12.78 4.79 -0.46
C VAL A 102 14.30 4.84 -0.33
N TYR A 103 14.78 5.14 0.87
CA TYR A 103 16.21 5.18 1.18
C TYR A 103 16.68 3.94 1.92
N ALA A 104 17.86 3.43 1.52
CA ALA A 104 18.54 2.39 2.28
C ALA A 104 19.19 2.99 3.54
N VAL A 105 18.93 2.39 4.70
CA VAL A 105 19.55 2.82 5.96
C VAL A 105 20.36 1.71 6.62
N THR A 106 21.36 2.13 7.40
CA THR A 106 22.09 1.24 8.31
C THR A 106 22.21 1.89 9.67
N ARG A 107 22.31 1.11 10.74
CA ARG A 107 22.53 1.64 12.09
C ARG A 107 23.87 2.39 12.18
N THR A 108 23.84 3.64 12.64
CA THR A 108 25.04 4.45 12.86
C THR A 108 25.89 3.83 13.96
N ARG A 109 27.21 3.83 13.79
CA ARG A 109 28.12 3.38 14.85
C ARG A 109 28.37 4.51 15.82
N THR A 110 28.08 4.30 17.10
CA THR A 110 28.27 5.27 18.18
C THR A 110 29.22 4.73 19.26
N VAL A 111 29.76 5.62 20.08
CA VAL A 111 30.52 5.29 21.29
C VAL A 111 29.89 6.07 22.46
N PRO A 112 29.23 5.40 23.43
CA PRO A 112 29.00 3.96 23.52
C PRO A 112 28.07 3.44 22.40
N PRO A 113 28.12 2.13 22.05
CA PRO A 113 27.19 1.56 21.08
C PRO A 113 25.74 1.75 21.53
N GLN A 114 24.88 2.24 20.62
CA GLN A 114 23.43 2.28 20.87
C GLN A 114 22.88 0.87 21.23
N ALA A 115 21.66 0.80 21.77
CA ALA A 115 21.00 -0.48 21.98
C ALA A 115 20.80 -1.25 20.65
N LEU A 116 20.83 -2.58 20.72
CA LEU A 116 20.43 -3.42 19.59
C LEU A 116 18.90 -3.56 19.59
N PRO A 117 18.23 -3.49 18.43
CA PRO A 117 16.81 -3.78 18.35
C PRO A 117 16.52 -5.20 18.84
N LEU A 118 15.59 -5.33 19.80
CA LEU A 118 15.10 -6.63 20.21
C LEU A 118 14.14 -7.15 19.13
N PRO A 119 14.33 -8.37 18.61
CA PRO A 119 13.36 -8.96 17.70
C PRO A 119 12.00 -9.05 18.41
N ALA A 120 10.98 -8.43 17.81
CA ALA A 120 9.61 -8.46 18.28
C ALA A 120 8.71 -9.06 17.20
N ALA A 121 7.62 -9.68 17.63
CA ALA A 121 6.58 -10.16 16.74
C ALA A 121 5.31 -9.37 17.03
N HIS A 122 4.77 -8.73 16.00
CA HIS A 122 3.57 -7.91 16.06
C HIS A 122 2.44 -8.58 15.30
N GLU A 123 1.24 -8.37 15.78
CA GLU A 123 0.04 -8.68 15.04
C GLU A 123 -0.30 -7.50 14.13
N MET A 124 -0.43 -7.77 12.84
CA MET A 124 -0.76 -6.79 11.83
C MET A 124 -2.09 -7.18 11.20
N VAL A 125 -3.04 -6.26 11.15
CA VAL A 125 -4.34 -6.47 10.53
C VAL A 125 -4.48 -5.52 9.36
N ASP A 126 -4.69 -6.08 8.18
CA ASP A 126 -4.94 -5.33 6.96
C ASP A 126 -6.13 -5.91 6.20
N GLU A 127 -6.44 -5.34 5.04
CA GLU A 127 -7.50 -5.83 4.13
C GLU A 127 -7.33 -7.31 3.71
N PHE A 128 -6.13 -7.85 3.91
CA PHE A 128 -5.75 -9.20 3.56
C PHE A 128 -5.89 -10.20 4.70
N GLY A 129 -6.23 -9.72 5.90
CA GLY A 129 -6.46 -10.46 7.12
C GLY A 129 -5.36 -10.24 8.16
N THR A 130 -5.39 -11.06 9.20
CA THR A 130 -4.46 -10.94 10.33
C THR A 130 -3.17 -11.73 10.10
N LEU A 131 -2.02 -11.09 10.29
CA LEU A 131 -0.70 -11.71 10.22
C LEU A 131 0.12 -11.42 11.47
N ARG A 132 0.77 -12.45 12.01
CA ARG A 132 1.81 -12.27 13.04
C ARG A 132 3.19 -12.18 12.40
N LEU A 133 3.81 -11.00 12.44
CA LEU A 133 5.06 -10.70 11.75
C LEU A 133 6.20 -10.40 12.73
N GLY A 134 7.26 -11.20 12.63
CA GLY A 134 8.53 -10.95 13.32
C GLY A 134 9.36 -9.94 12.54
N VAL A 135 9.69 -8.81 13.16
CA VAL A 135 10.51 -7.74 12.59
C VAL A 135 11.98 -7.84 13.02
N ARG A 136 12.88 -7.28 12.21
CA ARG A 136 14.33 -7.21 12.48
C ARG A 136 14.77 -5.76 12.70
N ALA A 137 16.03 -5.41 12.41
CA ALA A 137 16.46 -4.02 12.41
C ALA A 137 15.97 -3.30 11.14
N ALA A 138 15.57 -2.03 11.27
CA ALA A 138 15.21 -1.19 10.13
C ALA A 138 16.34 -1.14 9.09
N ASP A 139 16.00 -1.33 7.83
CA ASP A 139 16.92 -1.27 6.69
C ASP A 139 16.49 -0.27 5.62
N ARG A 140 15.30 0.34 5.79
CA ARG A 140 14.82 1.43 4.93
C ARG A 140 14.09 2.52 5.71
N VAL A 141 14.09 3.73 5.15
CA VAL A 141 13.19 4.83 5.52
C VAL A 141 12.45 5.26 4.26
N PHE A 142 11.14 5.45 4.36
CA PHE A 142 10.28 5.91 3.28
C PHE A 142 9.90 7.35 3.59
N VAL A 143 10.21 8.28 2.68
CA VAL A 143 10.08 9.72 2.91
C VAL A 143 9.06 10.30 1.93
N PRO A 144 8.07 11.08 2.39
CA PRO A 144 7.14 11.79 1.53
C PRO A 144 7.87 12.65 0.49
N ALA A 145 7.50 12.48 -0.78
CA ALA A 145 8.13 13.11 -1.91
C ALA A 145 7.08 13.55 -2.94
N GLY A 146 7.30 14.73 -3.53
CA GLY A 146 6.62 15.12 -4.76
C GLY A 146 7.33 14.49 -5.96
N THR A 147 6.59 14.22 -7.03
CA THR A 147 7.16 13.59 -8.24
C THR A 147 6.75 14.30 -9.51
N ALA A 148 7.60 14.19 -10.53
CA ALA A 148 7.31 14.64 -11.88
C ALA A 148 7.98 13.70 -12.89
N GLY A 149 7.30 13.43 -14.00
CA GLY A 149 7.85 12.59 -15.06
C GLY A 149 9.11 13.21 -15.68
N GLY A 150 10.10 12.38 -15.99
CA GLY A 150 11.34 12.80 -16.64
C GLY A 150 12.34 13.46 -15.68
N THR A 151 13.09 14.44 -16.20
CA THR A 151 14.24 15.05 -15.50
C THR A 151 14.02 16.54 -15.22
N GLY A 152 12.78 17.03 -15.36
CA GLY A 152 12.42 18.44 -15.28
C GLY A 152 12.38 19.02 -13.86
N GLY A 153 12.67 18.20 -12.84
CA GLY A 153 12.47 18.54 -11.44
C GLY A 153 11.04 18.29 -11.00
N ALA A 154 10.87 17.97 -9.72
CA ALA A 154 9.56 17.81 -9.09
C ALA A 154 9.31 18.94 -8.09
N PRO A 155 8.04 19.33 -7.88
CA PRO A 155 7.71 20.19 -6.74
C PRO A 155 7.91 19.43 -5.43
N PRO A 156 8.22 20.11 -4.31
CA PRO A 156 8.16 19.48 -2.99
C PRO A 156 6.74 18.97 -2.70
N PRO A 157 6.58 17.93 -1.88
CA PRO A 157 5.26 17.43 -1.50
C PRO A 157 4.49 18.51 -0.74
N ALA A 158 3.16 18.45 -0.83
CA ALA A 158 2.32 19.31 -0.01
C ALA A 158 2.56 19.01 1.48
N PRO A 159 2.60 20.02 2.36
CA PRO A 159 2.79 19.80 3.79
C PRO A 159 1.58 19.08 4.41
N GLY A 160 1.85 18.09 5.26
CA GLY A 160 0.89 17.47 6.19
C GLY A 160 -0.15 16.56 5.53
N GLY A 161 0.18 15.27 5.38
CA GLY A 161 -0.77 14.26 4.91
C GLY A 161 -0.27 12.80 4.91
N VAL A 162 1.04 12.60 4.72
CA VAL A 162 1.65 11.26 4.69
C VAL A 162 2.85 11.23 5.63
N ASP A 163 2.93 10.19 6.46
CA ASP A 163 4.03 10.00 7.41
C ASP A 163 5.35 9.68 6.70
N THR A 164 6.47 10.01 7.36
CA THR A 164 7.72 9.29 7.11
C THR A 164 7.64 7.93 7.77
N PHE A 165 8.16 6.87 7.14
CA PHE A 165 8.11 5.53 7.73
C PHE A 165 9.49 4.93 7.95
N ALA A 166 9.69 4.33 9.12
CA ALA A 166 10.78 3.41 9.39
C ALA A 166 10.35 2.00 9.00
N CYS A 167 11.06 1.37 8.05
CA CYS A 167 10.67 0.09 7.48
C CYS A 167 11.62 -1.05 7.88
N TYR A 168 11.00 -2.13 8.34
CA TYR A 168 11.64 -3.27 8.98
C TYR A 168 11.42 -4.54 8.15
N PRO A 169 12.48 -5.29 7.78
CA PRO A 169 12.32 -6.60 7.18
C PRO A 169 11.51 -7.50 8.10
N ALA A 170 10.43 -8.07 7.57
CA ALA A 170 9.47 -8.86 8.31
C ALA A 170 9.35 -10.25 7.73
N LYS A 171 9.10 -11.22 8.60
CA LYS A 171 8.74 -12.59 8.22
C LYS A 171 7.59 -13.05 9.10
N ALA A 172 6.74 -13.92 8.57
CA ALA A 172 5.76 -14.63 9.39
C ALA A 172 6.45 -15.23 10.63
N ALA A 173 6.02 -14.81 11.81
CA ALA A 173 6.50 -15.35 13.06
C ALA A 173 6.04 -16.80 13.16
N ARG A 174 6.90 -17.69 13.67
CA ARG A 174 6.47 -19.05 14.00
C ARG A 174 5.64 -18.97 15.28
N THR A 175 4.32 -19.12 15.20
CA THR A 175 3.48 -19.36 16.38
C THR A 175 2.49 -20.48 16.11
N SER A 176 1.83 -20.96 17.19
CA SER A 176 0.93 -22.11 17.29
C SER A 176 0.05 -22.37 16.06
N ALA A 177 -0.42 -23.62 15.90
CA ALA A 177 -1.17 -24.15 14.75
C ALA A 177 -2.35 -23.31 14.22
N ASP A 178 -2.78 -22.26 14.95
CA ASP A 178 -3.94 -21.42 14.68
C ASP A 178 -3.65 -20.05 14.00
N THR A 179 -2.39 -19.61 13.81
CA THR A 179 -2.14 -18.37 13.05
C THR A 179 -2.01 -18.67 11.55
N PRO A 180 -2.91 -18.17 10.68
CA PRO A 180 -2.89 -18.49 9.26
C PRO A 180 -1.63 -17.92 8.58
N ALA A 181 -0.96 -18.76 7.78
CA ALA A 181 0.09 -18.31 6.89
C ALA A 181 -0.52 -17.49 5.75
N PHE A 182 0.18 -16.45 5.29
CA PHE A 182 -0.28 -15.67 4.14
C PHE A 182 -0.45 -16.57 2.91
N SER A 183 -1.67 -16.61 2.38
CA SER A 183 -1.98 -17.24 1.11
C SER A 183 -1.64 -16.28 -0.03
N PRO A 184 -0.91 -16.74 -1.07
CA PRO A 184 -0.68 -15.93 -2.25
C PRO A 184 -2.01 -15.48 -2.86
N ARG A 185 -2.10 -14.19 -3.19
CA ARG A 185 -3.32 -13.57 -3.75
C ARG A 185 -3.00 -12.74 -4.97
N SER A 186 -3.99 -12.61 -5.84
CA SER A 186 -3.92 -11.76 -7.03
C SER A 186 -4.74 -10.52 -6.79
N VAL A 187 -4.16 -9.35 -7.07
CA VAL A 187 -4.80 -8.04 -6.90
C VAL A 187 -4.61 -7.22 -8.17
N VAL A 188 -5.58 -6.36 -8.48
CA VAL A 188 -5.48 -5.38 -9.55
C VAL A 188 -5.01 -4.07 -8.94
N VAL A 189 -3.91 -3.53 -9.47
CA VAL A 189 -3.27 -2.33 -8.94
C VAL A 189 -3.07 -1.29 -10.03
N GLN A 190 -3.47 -0.06 -9.76
CA GLN A 190 -3.29 1.08 -10.64
C GLN A 190 -2.58 2.23 -9.92
N ASP A 191 -1.56 2.79 -10.55
CA ASP A 191 -0.91 4.05 -10.14
C ASP A 191 -0.73 4.95 -11.37
N ALA A 192 0.06 6.01 -11.23
CA ALA A 192 0.42 6.92 -12.31
C ALA A 192 1.06 6.26 -13.55
N LEU A 193 1.65 5.06 -13.41
CA LEU A 193 2.28 4.27 -14.48
C LEU A 193 1.32 3.27 -15.14
N GLY A 194 0.05 3.23 -14.71
CA GLY A 194 -1.04 2.47 -15.34
C GLY A 194 -1.50 1.27 -14.52
N ALA A 195 -2.45 0.49 -15.04
CA ALA A 195 -3.01 -0.67 -14.35
C ALA A 195 -2.20 -1.96 -14.62
N ARG A 196 -2.06 -2.83 -13.61
CA ARG A 196 -1.57 -4.21 -13.75
C ARG A 196 -2.15 -5.16 -12.71
N THR A 197 -2.09 -6.46 -13.00
CA THR A 197 -2.45 -7.52 -12.05
C THR A 197 -1.21 -8.08 -11.38
N LEU A 198 -1.14 -7.99 -10.06
CA LEU A 198 -0.02 -8.42 -9.25
C LEU A 198 -0.36 -9.67 -8.47
N GLN A 199 0.58 -10.62 -8.44
CA GLN A 199 0.58 -11.72 -7.49
C GLN A 199 1.37 -11.30 -6.25
N LEU A 200 0.68 -11.18 -5.12
CA LEU A 200 1.30 -11.04 -3.81
C LEU A 200 1.64 -12.43 -3.29
N THR A 201 2.88 -12.63 -2.85
CA THR A 201 3.39 -13.98 -2.52
C THR A 201 3.69 -14.20 -1.05
N GLN A 202 4.13 -13.15 -0.34
CA GLN A 202 4.44 -13.19 1.08
C GLN A 202 4.63 -11.77 1.62
N PRO A 203 4.41 -11.53 2.91
CA PRO A 203 4.85 -10.29 3.57
C PRO A 203 6.38 -10.23 3.58
N THR A 204 6.92 -9.03 3.37
CA THR A 204 8.36 -8.76 3.34
C THR A 204 8.79 -7.72 4.35
N ARG A 205 7.91 -6.78 4.71
CA ARG A 205 8.22 -5.66 5.61
C ARG A 205 7.01 -5.23 6.44
N VAL A 206 7.31 -4.61 7.58
CA VAL A 206 6.39 -3.74 8.31
C VAL A 206 7.03 -2.36 8.36
N CYS A 207 6.27 -1.32 8.05
CA CYS A 207 6.69 0.06 8.12
C CYS A 207 5.86 0.78 9.19
N ALA A 208 6.54 1.43 10.14
CA ALA A 208 5.90 2.23 11.16
C ALA A 208 6.07 3.71 10.84
N PRO A 209 5.02 4.54 11.02
CA PRO A 209 5.15 5.99 11.09
C PRO A 209 6.30 6.40 12.02
N ALA A 210 7.10 7.36 11.57
CA ALA A 210 8.36 7.69 12.19
C ALA A 210 8.65 9.18 12.18
N ASP A 211 9.14 9.67 13.31
CA ASP A 211 9.78 10.97 13.41
C ASP A 211 11.18 10.87 12.81
N LEU A 212 11.45 11.65 11.77
CA LEU A 212 12.77 11.79 11.16
C LEU A 212 13.35 13.15 11.52
N ASN A 213 14.39 13.16 12.36
CA ASN A 213 15.08 14.37 12.82
C ASN A 213 14.17 15.44 13.47
N GLY A 214 13.08 15.06 14.11
CA GLY A 214 12.15 16.00 14.75
C GLY A 214 11.18 16.67 13.77
N ALA A 215 11.02 16.13 12.57
CA ALA A 215 10.09 16.65 11.58
C ALA A 215 8.62 16.43 11.99
N ASP A 216 8.33 15.32 12.67
CA ASP A 216 7.00 15.01 13.20
C ASP A 216 7.12 14.15 14.45
N ALA A 217 7.09 14.80 15.62
CA ALA A 217 7.19 14.13 16.91
C ALA A 217 5.96 13.28 17.27
N SER A 218 4.81 13.51 16.63
CA SER A 218 3.58 12.71 16.83
C SER A 218 3.56 11.45 15.97
N ALA A 219 4.31 11.41 14.87
CA ALA A 219 4.34 10.28 13.93
C ALA A 219 4.43 8.90 14.60
N PRO A 220 5.30 8.65 15.61
CA PRO A 220 5.37 7.32 16.25
C PRO A 220 4.05 6.85 16.90
N ALA A 221 3.12 7.76 17.21
CA ALA A 221 1.81 7.41 17.76
C ALA A 221 0.73 7.17 16.68
N HIS A 222 1.01 7.47 15.41
CA HIS A 222 0.04 7.31 14.33
C HIS A 222 -0.28 5.82 14.09
N ALA A 223 -1.57 5.53 13.91
CA ALA A 223 -2.05 4.15 13.75
C ALA A 223 -1.77 3.56 12.36
N GLY A 224 -1.53 4.41 11.35
CA GLY A 224 -1.40 4.04 9.93
C GLY A 224 -0.08 3.34 9.58
N HIS A 225 0.14 2.12 10.08
CA HIS A 225 1.29 1.31 9.68
C HIS A 225 1.10 0.78 8.26
N LEU A 226 2.18 0.34 7.61
CA LEU A 226 2.11 -0.39 6.34
C LEU A 226 2.68 -1.80 6.47
N VAL A 227 2.00 -2.77 5.89
CA VAL A 227 2.60 -4.09 5.60
C VAL A 227 2.92 -4.16 4.12
N CYS A 228 4.19 -4.43 3.80
CA CYS A 228 4.60 -4.61 2.41
C CYS A 228 4.65 -6.08 2.04
N TYR A 229 4.09 -6.38 0.88
CA TYR A 229 4.03 -7.70 0.29
C TYR A 229 4.89 -7.77 -0.95
N ARG A 230 5.59 -8.88 -1.13
CA ARG A 230 6.33 -9.13 -2.36
C ARG A 230 5.36 -9.22 -3.54
N ALA A 231 5.45 -8.25 -4.43
CA ALA A 231 4.63 -8.15 -5.63
C ALA A 231 5.39 -8.63 -6.87
N ARG A 232 4.70 -9.37 -7.73
CA ARG A 232 5.20 -9.78 -9.05
C ARG A 232 4.07 -9.67 -10.06
N LEU A 233 4.38 -9.39 -11.32
CA LEU A 233 3.37 -9.50 -12.37
C LEU A 233 2.76 -10.91 -12.35
N ALA A 234 1.44 -10.98 -12.20
CA ALA A 234 0.71 -12.23 -12.24
C ALA A 234 0.92 -12.91 -13.60
N ARG A 235 1.05 -14.24 -13.60
CA ARG A 235 1.12 -15.02 -14.84
C ARG A 235 -0.28 -15.07 -15.44
N MET A 236 -0.51 -14.25 -16.44
CA MET A 236 -1.77 -14.20 -17.18
C MET A 236 -1.64 -14.96 -18.50
N PRO A 237 -2.74 -15.53 -19.05
CA PRO A 237 -2.73 -16.19 -20.35
C PRO A 237 -2.19 -15.31 -21.48
N VAL A 238 -2.47 -14.01 -21.41
CA VAL A 238 -1.79 -12.99 -22.23
C VAL A 238 -0.75 -12.28 -21.37
N PRO A 239 0.53 -12.25 -21.79
CA PRO A 239 1.57 -11.57 -21.04
C PRO A 239 1.23 -10.09 -20.84
N GLN A 240 1.19 -9.68 -19.56
CA GLN A 240 1.10 -8.27 -19.20
C GLN A 240 2.34 -7.54 -19.77
N PRO A 241 2.21 -6.25 -20.16
CA PRO A 241 3.35 -5.47 -20.56
C PRO A 241 4.41 -5.51 -19.46
N ARG A 242 5.65 -5.74 -19.85
CA ARG A 242 6.76 -5.66 -18.90
C ARG A 242 6.88 -4.22 -18.45
N PHE A 243 7.25 -4.05 -17.19
CA PHE A 243 7.60 -2.73 -16.68
C PHE A 243 8.72 -2.15 -17.54
N GLU A 244 8.47 -0.96 -18.09
CA GLU A 244 9.46 -0.19 -18.84
C GLU A 244 10.19 0.75 -17.88
N ASN A 245 11.51 0.85 -18.05
CA ASN A 245 12.31 1.71 -17.20
C ASN A 245 11.82 3.16 -17.36
N THR A 246 11.40 3.75 -16.25
CA THR A 246 10.82 5.09 -16.23
C THR A 246 11.74 6.00 -15.43
N VAL A 247 12.04 7.17 -15.99
CA VAL A 247 12.82 8.21 -15.29
C VAL A 247 11.85 9.19 -14.66
N VAL A 248 12.03 9.45 -13.37
CA VAL A 248 11.17 10.30 -12.55
C VAL A 248 12.06 11.25 -11.76
N SER A 249 11.69 12.53 -11.75
CA SER A 249 12.26 13.50 -10.83
C SER A 249 11.48 13.44 -9.53
N THR A 250 12.18 13.50 -8.40
CA THR A 250 11.57 13.52 -7.07
C THR A 250 12.10 14.71 -6.28
N TYR A 251 11.32 15.15 -5.29
CA TYR A 251 11.74 16.17 -4.35
C TYR A 251 11.17 15.79 -2.99
N ASP A 252 12.05 15.56 -2.02
CA ASP A 252 11.68 15.25 -0.64
C ASP A 252 12.40 16.19 0.36
N THR A 253 12.38 15.85 1.65
CA THR A 253 13.08 16.63 2.69
C THR A 253 14.60 16.67 2.53
N PHE A 254 15.19 15.76 1.76
CA PHE A 254 16.62 15.73 1.47
C PHE A 254 16.98 16.52 0.20
N GLY A 255 15.99 16.86 -0.62
CA GLY A 255 16.10 17.72 -1.78
C GLY A 255 15.70 17.02 -3.07
N PRO A 256 16.04 17.61 -4.23
CA PRO A 256 15.66 17.04 -5.51
C PRO A 256 16.57 15.86 -5.89
N GLU A 257 15.98 14.84 -6.52
CA GLU A 257 16.68 13.73 -7.15
C GLU A 257 16.07 13.38 -8.50
N VAL A 258 16.82 12.61 -9.30
CA VAL A 258 16.27 11.94 -10.49
C VAL A 258 16.54 10.45 -10.38
N LEU A 259 15.47 9.66 -10.39
CA LEU A 259 15.50 8.22 -10.22
C LEU A 259 15.10 7.52 -11.51
N ALA A 260 15.81 6.44 -11.83
CA ALA A 260 15.43 5.48 -12.86
C ALA A 260 14.77 4.28 -12.16
N MET A 261 13.45 4.18 -12.28
CA MET A 261 12.66 3.04 -11.84
C MET A 261 12.93 1.86 -12.79
N THR A 262 13.09 0.66 -12.24
CA THR A 262 13.56 -0.51 -13.02
C THR A 262 12.71 -1.76 -12.88
N ALA A 263 11.96 -1.92 -11.78
CA ALA A 263 11.10 -3.08 -11.58
C ALA A 263 10.12 -2.85 -10.43
N ILE A 264 8.96 -3.50 -10.50
CA ILE A 264 8.03 -3.63 -9.36
C ILE A 264 8.68 -4.54 -8.31
N GLU A 265 8.67 -4.12 -7.04
CA GLU A 265 9.28 -4.88 -5.93
C GLU A 265 8.25 -5.33 -4.89
N GLU A 266 7.46 -4.39 -4.36
CA GLU A 266 6.55 -4.60 -3.22
C GLU A 266 5.25 -3.82 -3.42
N LEU A 267 4.14 -4.31 -2.85
CA LEU A 267 2.92 -3.53 -2.64
C LEU A 267 2.78 -3.35 -1.11
N CYS A 268 2.80 -2.11 -0.65
CA CYS A 268 2.58 -1.77 0.75
C CYS A 268 1.14 -1.35 0.96
N VAL A 269 0.48 -1.95 1.94
CA VAL A 269 -0.94 -1.72 2.23
C VAL A 269 -1.11 -1.19 3.65
N PRO A 270 -2.10 -0.32 3.90
CA PRO A 270 -2.43 0.15 5.24
C PRO A 270 -2.73 -1.01 6.20
N SER A 271 -2.22 -0.94 7.42
CA SER A 271 -2.36 -1.99 8.42
C SER A 271 -2.44 -1.42 9.84
N LEU A 272 -3.27 -2.02 10.68
CA LEU A 272 -3.31 -1.76 12.11
C LEU A 272 -2.28 -2.64 12.83
N LYS A 273 -1.53 -2.04 13.73
CA LYS A 273 -0.58 -2.74 14.60
C LYS A 273 -1.25 -3.09 15.94
N ASP A 274 -1.10 -4.35 16.34
CA ASP A 274 -1.53 -4.90 17.63
C ASP A 274 -2.91 -4.40 18.09
N PRO A 275 -3.96 -4.52 17.23
CA PRO A 275 -5.28 -3.96 17.56
C PRO A 275 -5.86 -4.62 18.82
N PRO A 276 -6.65 -3.88 19.61
CA PRO A 276 -7.25 -4.42 20.81
C PRO A 276 -8.21 -5.55 20.45
N HIS A 277 -7.84 -6.78 20.82
CA HIS A 277 -8.75 -7.91 20.73
C HIS A 277 -9.93 -7.70 21.68
N PRO A 278 -11.19 -7.96 21.27
CA PRO A 278 -12.29 -8.01 22.21
C PRO A 278 -11.96 -9.08 23.24
N THR A 279 -11.73 -8.66 24.48
CA THR A 279 -11.56 -9.57 25.59
C THR A 279 -12.87 -10.32 25.72
N THR A 280 -12.89 -11.58 25.29
CA THR A 280 -13.99 -12.48 25.62
C THR A 280 -14.02 -12.58 27.13
N THR A 281 -14.92 -11.80 27.73
CA THR A 281 -15.21 -11.92 29.15
C THR A 281 -15.70 -13.35 29.33
N PRO A 282 -15.00 -14.23 30.07
CA PRO A 282 -15.50 -15.56 30.28
C PRO A 282 -16.88 -15.42 30.91
N LEU A 283 -17.90 -16.02 30.30
CA LEU A 283 -19.24 -16.07 30.87
C LEU A 283 -19.12 -16.55 32.31
N VAL A 284 -19.35 -15.64 33.26
CA VAL A 284 -19.51 -15.98 34.66
C VAL A 284 -20.77 -16.83 34.74
N VAL A 285 -20.58 -18.14 34.87
CA VAL A 285 -21.67 -19.05 35.20
C VAL A 285 -22.14 -18.68 36.61
N PRO A 286 -23.40 -18.28 36.83
CA PRO A 286 -23.88 -17.94 38.15
C PRO A 286 -23.82 -19.19 39.04
N SER A 287 -23.02 -19.12 40.09
CA SER A 287 -22.87 -20.19 41.07
C SER A 287 -24.17 -20.40 41.84
N GLY A 288 -24.91 -21.44 41.48
CA GLY A 288 -26.03 -21.96 42.25
C GLY A 288 -25.57 -22.73 43.50
N VAL A 289 -25.91 -22.17 44.66
CA VAL A 289 -26.17 -22.80 45.98
C VAL A 289 -25.52 -24.17 46.29
N ARG A 290 -24.41 -24.07 47.03
CA ARG A 290 -23.92 -24.91 48.14
C ARG A 290 -24.67 -26.24 48.45
N ARG A 291 -23.94 -27.36 48.36
CA ARG A 291 -24.01 -28.43 49.38
C ARG A 291 -22.65 -28.65 50.03
N THR A 292 -22.65 -28.49 51.34
CA THR A 292 -21.53 -28.59 52.27
C THR A 292 -20.98 -30.01 52.30
N ALA A 293 -19.67 -30.17 52.07
CA ALA A 293 -18.91 -31.33 52.51
C ALA A 293 -17.54 -30.85 53.04
N THR A 294 -17.23 -31.34 54.23
CA THR A 294 -16.10 -31.03 55.13
C THR A 294 -14.70 -31.08 54.49
N PRO A 295 -13.73 -30.27 54.97
CA PRO A 295 -12.37 -30.26 54.44
C PRO A 295 -11.56 -31.43 55.01
N ARG A 296 -10.91 -32.20 54.13
CA ARG A 296 -9.80 -33.09 54.48
C ARG A 296 -8.51 -32.46 53.95
N MET A 297 -7.54 -32.25 54.83
CA MET A 297 -6.18 -31.78 54.52
C MET A 297 -5.52 -32.61 53.41
N PRO A 298 -4.76 -32.00 52.48
CA PRO A 298 -3.73 -32.70 51.75
C PRO A 298 -2.41 -32.68 52.53
N THR A 299 -1.90 -33.87 52.78
CA THR A 299 -0.59 -34.16 53.37
C THR A 299 0.52 -33.81 52.36
N PHE A 300 1.53 -33.06 52.82
CA PHE A 300 2.78 -32.82 52.09
C PHE A 300 3.51 -34.14 51.80
N THR A 301 3.90 -34.35 50.54
CA THR A 301 4.81 -35.43 50.13
C THR A 301 6.01 -34.80 49.41
N PRO A 302 7.27 -35.08 49.78
CA PRO A 302 8.43 -34.41 49.23
C PRO A 302 8.78 -34.90 47.82
N ALA A 303 9.29 -33.97 47.01
CA ALA A 303 9.77 -34.17 45.65
C ALA A 303 10.94 -35.17 45.59
N ARG A 304 10.91 -36.06 44.59
CA ARG A 304 12.02 -36.96 44.24
C ARG A 304 12.89 -36.35 43.14
N THR A 305 14.18 -36.36 43.42
CA THR A 305 15.36 -36.06 42.60
C THR A 305 15.38 -36.77 41.24
N PRO A 306 15.84 -36.12 40.15
CA PRO A 306 16.12 -36.78 38.87
C PRO A 306 17.52 -37.42 38.82
N THR A 307 17.59 -38.67 38.34
CA THR A 307 18.82 -39.45 38.08
C THR A 307 19.19 -39.38 36.57
N PRO A 308 20.47 -39.38 36.16
CA PRO A 308 20.88 -39.03 34.79
C PRO A 308 21.09 -40.22 33.83
N SER A 309 20.83 -39.99 32.53
CA SER A 309 21.31 -40.77 31.37
C SER A 309 20.83 -40.07 30.08
N ARG A 310 21.49 -40.04 28.92
CA ARG A 310 22.75 -40.61 28.43
C ARG A 310 23.13 -39.81 27.17
N THR A 311 24.42 -39.54 26.99
CA THR A 311 25.03 -38.84 25.85
C THR A 311 24.90 -39.63 24.54
N ARG A 312 24.52 -38.99 23.42
CA ARG A 312 24.65 -39.53 22.06
C ARG A 312 25.85 -38.90 21.34
N THR A 313 26.80 -39.76 20.98
CA THR A 313 28.04 -39.53 20.22
C THR A 313 27.79 -39.86 18.72
N PRO A 314 28.46 -39.21 17.75
CA PRO A 314 28.14 -39.32 16.31
C PRO A 314 28.71 -40.60 15.65
N PRO A 315 28.22 -41.00 14.46
CA PRO A 315 28.75 -42.15 13.73
C PRO A 315 29.96 -41.81 12.83
N PRO A 316 30.78 -42.80 12.44
CA PRO A 316 32.15 -42.59 11.99
C PRO A 316 32.34 -42.49 10.46
N SER A 317 33.43 -41.80 10.11
CA SER A 317 34.11 -41.81 8.82
C SER A 317 34.72 -43.19 8.50
N ARG A 318 34.71 -43.60 7.22
CA ARG A 318 35.48 -44.73 6.72
C ARG A 318 36.36 -44.30 5.55
N THR A 319 37.67 -44.31 5.81
CA THR A 319 38.76 -44.32 4.83
C THR A 319 39.23 -45.77 4.66
N ALA A 320 39.62 -46.16 3.43
CA ALA A 320 40.47 -47.33 3.19
C ALA A 320 41.58 -46.94 2.20
N THR A 321 42.75 -47.55 2.42
CA THR A 321 44.09 -47.10 2.04
C THR A 321 44.63 -47.81 0.79
N VAL A 322 45.60 -47.13 0.16
CA VAL A 322 46.47 -47.33 -1.01
C VAL A 322 47.16 -48.71 -1.18
N VAL A 323 47.62 -48.98 -2.43
CA VAL A 323 48.90 -49.63 -2.91
C VAL A 323 48.59 -50.61 -4.07
N ALA A 324 49.26 -50.74 -5.23
CA ALA A 324 50.39 -50.11 -5.95
C ALA A 324 50.34 -50.46 -7.47
N THR A 325 51.10 -49.70 -8.28
CA THR A 325 51.48 -49.83 -9.71
C THR A 325 52.39 -51.06 -9.99
N PRO A 326 52.62 -51.56 -11.26
CA PRO A 326 53.45 -50.89 -12.29
C PRO A 326 53.08 -51.09 -13.81
N THR A 327 53.53 -50.13 -14.64
CA THR A 327 54.17 -50.14 -16.00
C THR A 327 53.80 -51.23 -17.05
N LEU A 328 53.58 -50.94 -18.36
CA LEU A 328 54.56 -50.55 -19.41
C LEU A 328 53.91 -50.04 -20.73
N SER A 329 54.68 -49.18 -21.41
CA SER A 329 54.68 -48.72 -22.83
C SER A 329 54.79 -49.88 -23.86
N PRO A 330 54.69 -49.73 -25.22
CA PRO A 330 55.28 -48.63 -26.01
C PRO A 330 54.55 -48.13 -27.30
N THR A 331 54.93 -46.90 -27.68
CA THR A 331 54.96 -46.23 -29.03
C THR A 331 55.84 -47.02 -30.03
N PRO A 332 55.97 -46.76 -31.37
CA PRO A 332 55.80 -45.51 -32.13
C PRO A 332 55.13 -45.63 -33.54
N THR A 333 54.97 -44.58 -34.35
CA THR A 333 55.94 -44.18 -35.40
C THR A 333 55.62 -42.78 -35.98
N LEU A 334 56.69 -42.03 -36.28
CA LEU A 334 56.79 -40.68 -36.85
C LEU A 334 56.68 -40.65 -38.39
N SER A 335 56.28 -39.51 -38.96
CA SER A 335 56.84 -38.90 -40.20
C SER A 335 56.00 -37.65 -40.55
N ALA A 336 56.47 -36.51 -41.06
CA ALA A 336 57.72 -35.76 -41.10
C ALA A 336 57.34 -34.36 -41.61
N THR A 337 57.98 -33.31 -41.09
CA THR A 337 57.86 -31.91 -41.55
C THR A 337 58.57 -31.73 -42.90
N PRO A 338 58.17 -30.75 -43.74
CA PRO A 338 59.10 -29.62 -43.85
C PRO A 338 58.44 -28.22 -43.91
N THR A 339 59.25 -27.30 -43.42
CA THR A 339 59.14 -25.84 -43.35
C THR A 339 59.00 -25.15 -44.71
N ALA A 340 58.20 -24.07 -44.79
CA ALA A 340 58.41 -23.00 -45.75
C ALA A 340 57.88 -21.63 -45.26
N THR A 341 58.85 -20.77 -44.92
CA THR A 341 59.03 -19.33 -45.26
C THR A 341 57.82 -18.38 -45.37
N ARG A 342 57.90 -17.29 -44.58
CA ARG A 342 57.03 -16.09 -44.59
C ARG A 342 57.24 -15.23 -45.85
N THR A 343 56.15 -14.70 -46.41
CA THR A 343 56.11 -13.47 -47.25
C THR A 343 54.73 -12.79 -47.11
N PRO A 344 54.61 -11.46 -46.92
CA PRO A 344 53.32 -10.72 -46.82
C PRO A 344 52.86 -10.25 -48.21
N PRO A 345 51.55 -10.17 -48.59
CA PRO A 345 50.62 -9.03 -48.29
C PRO A 345 49.10 -9.44 -48.44
N PRO A 346 48.08 -8.59 -48.72
CA PRO A 346 47.88 -7.15 -48.60
C PRO A 346 46.71 -6.76 -47.66
N THR A 347 46.66 -5.47 -47.33
CA THR A 347 45.62 -4.76 -46.59
C THR A 347 44.23 -5.03 -47.17
N ARG A 348 43.32 -5.61 -46.37
CA ARG A 348 41.90 -5.74 -46.76
C ARG A 348 41.13 -4.47 -46.39
N SER A 349 40.62 -3.84 -47.44
CA SER A 349 39.63 -2.76 -47.45
C SER A 349 38.36 -3.14 -46.68
N ALA A 350 37.71 -2.12 -46.10
CA ALA A 350 36.50 -2.25 -45.30
C ALA A 350 35.32 -2.78 -46.12
N THR A 351 34.87 -3.99 -45.79
CA THR A 351 33.58 -4.53 -46.25
C THR A 351 32.45 -3.81 -45.49
N PRO A 352 31.42 -3.25 -46.17
CA PRO A 352 30.29 -2.66 -45.48
C PRO A 352 29.56 -3.72 -44.64
N ARG A 353 29.32 -3.37 -43.38
CA ARG A 353 28.52 -4.14 -42.41
C ARG A 353 27.14 -4.42 -43.01
N PRO A 354 26.62 -5.67 -42.96
CA PRO A 354 25.26 -5.94 -43.39
C PRO A 354 24.30 -5.14 -42.51
N THR A 355 23.53 -4.27 -43.14
CA THR A 355 22.42 -3.55 -42.54
C THR A 355 21.46 -4.59 -41.97
N ARG A 356 21.26 -4.57 -40.65
CA ARG A 356 20.19 -5.36 -40.03
C ARG A 356 18.88 -4.88 -40.63
N SER A 357 18.28 -5.73 -41.46
CA SER A 357 16.89 -5.61 -41.87
C SER A 357 16.04 -5.45 -40.61
N PRO A 358 15.10 -4.48 -40.55
CA PRO A 358 14.20 -4.38 -39.42
C PRO A 358 13.48 -5.72 -39.27
N THR A 359 13.64 -6.35 -38.11
CA THR A 359 12.85 -7.49 -37.69
C THR A 359 11.38 -7.13 -37.93
N PRO A 360 10.58 -7.97 -38.62
CA PRO A 360 9.16 -7.68 -38.78
C PRO A 360 8.57 -7.52 -37.38
N THR A 361 8.10 -6.32 -37.07
CA THR A 361 7.28 -6.05 -35.91
C THR A 361 6.11 -7.03 -35.99
N VAL A 362 6.03 -7.96 -35.05
CA VAL A 362 4.87 -8.81 -34.89
C VAL A 362 3.72 -7.89 -34.54
N SER A 363 2.94 -7.51 -35.55
CA SER A 363 1.62 -6.94 -35.37
C SER A 363 0.81 -8.00 -34.64
N PRO A 364 0.24 -7.72 -33.45
CA PRO A 364 -0.54 -8.72 -32.73
C PRO A 364 -1.69 -9.17 -33.62
N THR A 365 -1.69 -10.46 -33.98
CA THR A 365 -2.79 -11.14 -34.65
C THR A 365 -4.08 -10.79 -33.91
N PRO A 366 -5.18 -10.44 -34.60
CA PRO A 366 -6.40 -9.96 -33.97
C PRO A 366 -6.90 -11.00 -32.96
N VAL A 367 -6.75 -10.68 -31.68
CA VAL A 367 -7.51 -11.33 -30.61
C VAL A 367 -8.97 -11.07 -30.96
N GLY A 368 -9.77 -12.12 -31.11
CA GLY A 368 -11.17 -12.01 -31.51
C GLY A 368 -11.95 -10.99 -30.65
N ALA A 369 -13.19 -10.68 -31.05
CA ALA A 369 -14.00 -9.66 -30.37
C ALA A 369 -13.95 -9.76 -28.83
N PRO A 370 -13.81 -8.63 -28.11
CA PRO A 370 -13.85 -8.63 -26.65
C PRO A 370 -15.14 -9.30 -26.14
N THR A 371 -15.02 -10.01 -25.03
CA THR A 371 -16.12 -10.69 -24.32
C THR A 371 -16.64 -9.86 -23.14
N ARG A 372 -15.88 -8.85 -22.68
CA ARG A 372 -16.30 -7.85 -21.70
C ARG A 372 -15.52 -6.55 -21.93
N LEU A 373 -16.10 -5.41 -21.64
CA LEU A 373 -15.40 -4.12 -21.58
C LEU A 373 -15.75 -3.50 -20.25
N PHE A 374 -14.76 -2.99 -19.52
CA PHE A 374 -14.96 -2.29 -18.26
C PHE A 374 -14.06 -1.08 -18.13
N VAL A 375 -14.51 -0.09 -17.36
CA VAL A 375 -13.89 1.22 -17.21
C VAL A 375 -13.32 1.36 -15.80
N ILE A 376 -12.06 1.81 -15.70
CA ILE A 376 -11.35 2.04 -14.44
C ILE A 376 -10.82 3.48 -14.42
N PRO A 377 -10.86 4.20 -13.29
CA PRO A 377 -11.50 3.82 -12.02
C PRO A 377 -13.02 3.70 -12.13
N ALA A 378 -13.63 2.84 -11.31
CA ALA A 378 -15.09 2.63 -11.34
C ALA A 378 -15.86 3.84 -10.78
N THR A 379 -15.25 4.63 -9.89
CA THR A 379 -15.82 5.89 -9.40
C THR A 379 -14.76 6.98 -9.32
N ARG A 380 -15.13 8.22 -9.66
CA ARG A 380 -14.30 9.41 -9.44
C ARG A 380 -15.14 10.61 -9.04
N ALA A 381 -14.52 11.50 -8.26
CA ALA A 381 -15.03 12.83 -7.99
C ALA A 381 -14.00 13.87 -8.44
N ILE A 382 -14.46 14.93 -9.10
CA ILE A 382 -13.65 16.06 -9.57
C ILE A 382 -14.40 17.37 -9.31
N SER A 383 -13.70 18.50 -9.21
CA SER A 383 -14.35 19.81 -9.21
C SER A 383 -14.87 20.19 -10.60
N GLU A 384 -15.71 21.21 -10.67
CA GLU A 384 -16.05 21.88 -11.93
C GLU A 384 -14.77 22.30 -12.68
N ASP A 385 -14.80 22.19 -14.01
CA ASP A 385 -13.69 22.42 -14.96
C ASP A 385 -12.42 21.56 -14.80
N ALA A 386 -12.35 20.70 -13.78
CA ALA A 386 -11.27 19.75 -13.65
C ALA A 386 -11.42 18.57 -14.63
N SER A 387 -10.33 17.84 -14.83
CA SER A 387 -10.30 16.67 -15.70
C SER A 387 -9.64 15.49 -15.04
N THR A 388 -10.12 14.28 -15.34
CA THR A 388 -9.52 13.01 -14.92
C THR A 388 -9.43 12.03 -16.09
N ASN A 389 -8.56 11.03 -16.00
CA ASN A 389 -8.42 10.03 -17.04
C ASN A 389 -9.07 8.71 -16.63
N PHE A 390 -9.91 8.16 -17.50
CA PHE A 390 -10.41 6.82 -17.42
C PHE A 390 -9.69 5.89 -18.39
N THR A 391 -9.59 4.62 -18.02
CA THR A 391 -8.99 3.55 -18.81
C THR A 391 -10.02 2.48 -19.12
N ALA A 392 -10.09 2.05 -20.38
CA ALA A 392 -10.95 0.95 -20.79
C ALA A 392 -10.14 -0.34 -20.86
N ILE A 393 -10.64 -1.38 -20.23
CA ILE A 393 -10.05 -2.72 -20.27
C ILE A 393 -11.02 -3.67 -20.98
N ALA A 394 -10.52 -4.38 -21.98
CA ALA A 394 -11.23 -5.47 -22.62
C ALA A 394 -10.84 -6.80 -22.01
N GLU A 395 -11.83 -7.65 -21.73
CA GLU A 395 -11.63 -9.06 -21.39
C GLU A 395 -12.04 -9.94 -22.56
N PHE A 396 -11.31 -11.03 -22.82
CA PHE A 396 -11.58 -11.97 -23.90
C PHE A 396 -12.00 -13.33 -23.36
N ARG A 397 -12.60 -14.18 -24.20
CA ARG A 397 -13.09 -15.53 -23.84
C ARG A 397 -12.04 -16.41 -23.15
N ASN A 398 -10.76 -16.20 -23.41
CA ASN A 398 -9.65 -16.93 -22.78
C ASN A 398 -9.22 -16.35 -21.42
N GLY A 399 -9.98 -15.40 -20.86
CA GLY A 399 -9.69 -14.70 -19.60
C GLY A 399 -8.57 -13.67 -19.70
N ALA A 400 -8.07 -13.38 -20.91
CA ALA A 400 -7.07 -12.34 -21.11
C ALA A 400 -7.70 -10.95 -20.99
N THR A 401 -6.93 -9.98 -20.49
CA THR A 401 -7.32 -8.56 -20.52
C THR A 401 -6.36 -7.72 -21.34
N GLN A 402 -6.84 -6.64 -21.94
CA GLN A 402 -6.02 -5.69 -22.70
C GLN A 402 -6.51 -4.26 -22.48
N ASN A 403 -5.57 -3.31 -22.39
CA ASN A 403 -5.90 -1.90 -22.43
C ASN A 403 -6.46 -1.52 -23.82
N TYR A 404 -7.72 -1.08 -23.79
CA TYR A 404 -8.53 -0.72 -24.93
C TYR A 404 -8.84 0.78 -24.96
N THR A 405 -8.27 1.59 -24.05
CA THR A 405 -8.52 3.04 -23.94
C THR A 405 -8.42 3.76 -25.27
N GLN A 406 -7.38 3.46 -26.05
CA GLN A 406 -7.14 4.10 -27.35
C GLN A 406 -7.91 3.44 -28.52
N LYS A 407 -8.59 2.31 -28.28
CA LYS A 407 -9.28 1.50 -29.30
C LYS A 407 -10.80 1.63 -29.24
N VAL A 408 -11.36 1.98 -28.09
CA VAL A 408 -12.82 2.14 -27.89
C VAL A 408 -13.27 3.56 -28.13
N THR A 409 -14.55 3.74 -28.38
CA THR A 409 -15.23 5.03 -28.31
C THR A 409 -15.80 5.21 -26.91
N TRP A 410 -15.50 6.33 -26.29
CA TRP A 410 -15.98 6.75 -24.98
C TRP A 410 -17.25 7.56 -25.10
N SER A 411 -18.17 7.42 -24.15
CA SER A 411 -19.38 8.22 -24.06
C SER A 411 -19.69 8.60 -22.62
N SER A 412 -20.17 9.82 -22.41
CA SER A 412 -20.78 10.25 -21.16
C SER A 412 -22.29 10.15 -21.29
N SER A 413 -22.96 9.77 -20.20
CA SER A 413 -24.43 9.77 -20.14
C SER A 413 -25.03 11.18 -20.29
N LYS A 414 -24.31 12.25 -19.91
CA LYS A 414 -24.74 13.65 -20.00
C LYS A 414 -23.55 14.59 -20.23
N ASP A 415 -23.29 14.94 -21.48
CA ASP A 415 -22.20 15.84 -21.86
C ASP A 415 -22.31 17.25 -21.26
N THR A 416 -23.51 17.68 -20.88
CA THR A 416 -23.73 18.96 -20.18
C THR A 416 -23.16 18.98 -18.76
N ILE A 417 -22.94 17.81 -18.14
CA ILE A 417 -22.36 17.67 -16.79
C ILE A 417 -20.88 17.34 -16.90
N ALA A 418 -20.51 16.37 -17.74
CA ALA A 418 -19.11 16.07 -18.04
C ALA A 418 -18.98 15.43 -19.43
N THR A 419 -17.94 15.81 -20.17
CA THR A 419 -17.59 15.21 -21.46
C THR A 419 -16.42 14.25 -21.31
N VAL A 420 -16.27 13.31 -22.25
CA VAL A 420 -15.10 12.43 -22.33
C VAL A 420 -14.50 12.47 -23.74
N SER A 421 -13.19 12.71 -23.81
CA SER A 421 -12.49 12.86 -25.09
C SER A 421 -12.38 11.53 -25.83
N ASN A 422 -12.53 11.61 -27.15
CA ASN A 422 -12.23 10.54 -28.11
C ASN A 422 -11.03 10.87 -29.01
N ASP A 423 -10.36 12.00 -28.79
CA ASP A 423 -9.26 12.44 -29.64
C ASP A 423 -7.99 11.63 -29.36
N THR A 424 -7.19 11.40 -30.40
CA THR A 424 -5.91 10.71 -30.26
C THR A 424 -5.00 11.45 -29.26
N GLY A 425 -4.49 10.72 -28.26
CA GLY A 425 -3.62 11.29 -27.21
C GLY A 425 -4.36 11.81 -25.98
N THR A 426 -5.67 12.09 -26.08
CA THR A 426 -6.51 12.46 -24.91
C THR A 426 -7.70 11.54 -24.71
N ARG A 427 -7.84 10.49 -25.53
CA ARG A 427 -8.94 9.54 -25.45
C ARG A 427 -9.04 8.91 -24.06
N GLY A 428 -10.23 8.97 -23.46
CA GLY A 428 -10.50 8.55 -22.09
C GLY A 428 -10.36 9.66 -21.04
N ARG A 429 -9.90 10.86 -21.41
CA ARG A 429 -9.89 12.03 -20.52
C ARG A 429 -11.30 12.60 -20.39
N ALA A 430 -11.87 12.54 -19.19
CA ALA A 430 -13.14 13.18 -18.86
C ALA A 430 -12.92 14.57 -18.26
N THR A 431 -13.77 15.53 -18.59
CA THR A 431 -13.74 16.92 -18.09
C THR A 431 -15.11 17.26 -17.53
N GLY A 432 -15.17 17.75 -16.29
CA GLY A 432 -16.41 18.19 -15.65
C GLY A 432 -16.77 19.62 -16.05
N HIS A 433 -18.06 19.90 -16.27
CA HIS A 433 -18.57 21.21 -16.69
C HIS A 433 -19.63 21.77 -15.74
N ARG A 434 -20.42 20.90 -15.09
CA ARG A 434 -21.48 21.31 -14.16
C ARG A 434 -21.59 20.30 -13.02
N PRO A 435 -22.04 20.71 -11.82
CA PRO A 435 -22.25 19.77 -10.73
C PRO A 435 -23.26 18.67 -11.08
N GLY A 436 -22.93 17.43 -10.70
CA GLY A 436 -23.80 16.27 -10.87
C GLY A 436 -23.03 15.00 -11.20
N THR A 437 -23.78 13.90 -11.31
CA THR A 437 -23.22 12.57 -11.55
C THR A 437 -23.54 12.09 -12.96
N VAL A 438 -22.53 11.54 -13.65
CA VAL A 438 -22.66 10.89 -14.95
C VAL A 438 -22.03 9.50 -14.94
N THR A 439 -22.55 8.64 -15.79
CA THR A 439 -21.91 7.38 -16.16
C THR A 439 -21.02 7.59 -17.38
N ILE A 440 -19.78 7.11 -17.33
CA ILE A 440 -18.81 7.05 -18.42
C ILE A 440 -18.75 5.60 -18.90
N SER A 441 -19.12 5.38 -20.16
CA SER A 441 -19.19 4.07 -20.80
C SER A 441 -18.30 4.02 -22.04
N VAL A 442 -18.02 2.81 -22.50
CA VAL A 442 -17.17 2.58 -23.67
C VAL A 442 -17.81 1.60 -24.63
N ARG A 443 -17.54 1.78 -25.93
CA ARG A 443 -17.95 0.87 -27.00
C ARG A 443 -16.77 0.57 -27.91
N ASP A 444 -16.47 -0.70 -28.13
CA ASP A 444 -15.52 -1.11 -29.16
C ASP A 444 -16.17 -0.94 -30.55
N PRO A 445 -15.65 -0.05 -31.43
CA PRO A 445 -16.22 0.20 -32.75
C PRO A 445 -16.07 -1.00 -33.70
N VAL A 446 -15.16 -1.94 -33.43
CA VAL A 446 -14.93 -3.10 -34.29
C VAL A 446 -15.91 -4.22 -33.99
N SER A 447 -16.07 -4.59 -32.72
CA SER A 447 -17.01 -5.65 -32.32
C SER A 447 -18.43 -5.15 -32.05
N GLY A 448 -18.62 -3.85 -31.87
CA GLY A 448 -19.87 -3.25 -31.43
C GLY A 448 -20.20 -3.47 -29.95
N ARG A 449 -19.35 -4.18 -29.20
CA ARG A 449 -19.57 -4.45 -27.77
C ARG A 449 -19.42 -3.17 -26.95
N ALA A 450 -20.28 -2.99 -25.94
CA ALA A 450 -20.21 -1.91 -24.98
C ALA A 450 -19.90 -2.42 -23.56
N SER A 451 -19.46 -1.54 -22.67
CA SER A 451 -19.43 -1.83 -21.23
C SER A 451 -20.85 -2.07 -20.71
N ALA A 452 -20.98 -3.01 -19.77
CA ALA A 452 -22.22 -3.16 -19.00
C ALA A 452 -22.36 -2.02 -17.98
N ASP A 453 -23.51 -1.91 -17.33
CA ASP A 453 -23.78 -0.85 -16.34
C ASP A 453 -22.80 -0.95 -15.15
N ASP A 454 -22.62 -2.15 -14.59
CA ASP A 454 -21.67 -2.43 -13.49
C ASP A 454 -20.19 -2.34 -13.92
N ASP A 455 -19.95 -2.18 -15.23
CA ASP A 455 -18.63 -2.06 -15.84
C ASP A 455 -18.31 -0.66 -16.34
N SER A 456 -19.28 0.24 -16.23
CA SER A 456 -19.10 1.64 -16.57
C SER A 456 -18.65 2.40 -15.34
N ALA A 457 -17.95 3.51 -15.55
CA ALA A 457 -17.47 4.33 -14.44
C ALA A 457 -18.49 5.40 -14.06
N THR A 458 -18.54 5.75 -12.78
CA THR A 458 -19.33 6.87 -12.28
C THR A 458 -18.42 8.07 -12.03
N LEU A 459 -18.66 9.17 -12.74
CA LEU A 459 -17.98 10.45 -12.51
C LEU A 459 -18.94 11.41 -11.83
N THR A 460 -18.53 11.92 -10.67
CA THR A 460 -19.25 12.98 -9.95
C THR A 460 -18.47 14.28 -10.07
N VAL A 461 -19.09 15.29 -10.68
CA VAL A 461 -18.58 16.65 -10.69
C VAL A 461 -19.14 17.36 -9.45
N LEU A 462 -18.26 17.70 -8.53
CA LEU A 462 -18.59 18.42 -7.30
C LEU A 462 -18.75 19.90 -7.60
N GLY A 463 -19.83 20.49 -7.10
CA GLY A 463 -20.02 21.95 -7.10
C GLY A 463 -19.24 22.63 -5.98
N GLN A 464 -19.64 23.86 -5.65
CA GLN A 464 -19.12 24.57 -4.47
C GLN A 464 -19.50 23.84 -3.17
N LEU A 465 -18.60 23.79 -2.18
CA LEU A 465 -18.93 23.31 -0.84
C LEU A 465 -19.93 24.29 -0.20
N MET A 466 -21.05 23.79 0.30
CA MET A 466 -22.11 24.60 0.90
C MET A 466 -22.12 24.52 2.43
N SER A 467 -21.91 23.31 2.97
CA SER A 467 -21.92 23.10 4.42
C SER A 467 -21.11 21.87 4.81
N ILE A 468 -20.74 21.80 6.08
CA ILE A 468 -20.08 20.63 6.68
C ILE A 468 -20.95 20.17 7.85
N THR A 469 -21.09 18.86 8.03
CA THR A 469 -21.75 18.25 9.19
C THR A 469 -20.83 17.22 9.84
N LEU A 470 -20.78 17.21 11.16
CA LEU A 470 -20.03 16.27 11.98
C LEU A 470 -20.91 15.12 12.48
N ALA A 471 -20.32 13.93 12.58
CA ALA A 471 -20.92 12.77 13.22
C ALA A 471 -19.88 12.11 14.16
N PRO A 472 -20.25 11.71 15.38
CA PRO A 472 -21.57 11.88 16.01
C PRO A 472 -21.89 13.35 16.26
N SER A 473 -23.18 13.73 16.21
CA SER A 473 -23.62 15.11 16.48
C SER A 473 -23.66 15.44 17.97
N GLU A 474 -23.75 14.42 18.82
CA GLU A 474 -23.69 14.54 20.27
C GLU A 474 -22.89 13.37 20.84
N THR A 475 -22.00 13.64 21.79
CA THR A 475 -21.20 12.61 22.46
C THR A 475 -20.95 12.98 23.92
N THR A 476 -20.95 11.97 24.79
CA THR A 476 -20.57 12.08 26.20
C THR A 476 -19.26 11.36 26.46
N LEU A 477 -18.29 12.03 27.06
CA LEU A 477 -16.94 11.52 27.35
C LEU A 477 -16.60 11.67 28.82
N HIS A 478 -15.60 10.95 29.32
CA HIS A 478 -14.96 11.23 30.60
C HIS A 478 -13.64 11.98 30.38
N VAL A 479 -13.14 12.66 31.41
CA VAL A 479 -11.84 13.33 31.33
C VAL A 479 -10.74 12.32 30.96
N GLY A 480 -9.98 12.62 29.91
CA GLY A 480 -8.94 11.77 29.34
C GLY A 480 -9.36 10.92 28.14
N ASP A 481 -10.66 10.83 27.83
CA ASP A 481 -11.14 10.12 26.65
C ASP A 481 -10.86 10.86 25.34
N HIS A 482 -10.89 10.10 24.24
CA HIS A 482 -10.73 10.60 22.87
C HIS A 482 -11.94 10.22 22.02
N VAL A 483 -12.30 11.07 21.06
CA VAL A 483 -13.33 10.75 20.06
C VAL A 483 -12.93 11.26 18.68
N GLY A 484 -13.16 10.43 17.67
CA GLY A 484 -13.04 10.81 16.26
C GLY A 484 -14.37 11.29 15.69
N PHE A 485 -14.37 12.45 15.03
CA PHE A 485 -15.53 12.90 14.26
C PHE A 485 -15.38 12.58 12.77
N ALA A 486 -16.47 12.12 12.14
CA ALA A 486 -16.57 12.08 10.69
C ALA A 486 -17.13 13.42 10.17
N ALA A 487 -16.34 14.15 9.39
CA ALA A 487 -16.81 15.37 8.72
C ALA A 487 -17.31 15.05 7.30
N THR A 488 -18.58 15.37 7.05
CA THR A 488 -19.20 15.23 5.73
C THR A 488 -19.45 16.61 5.13
N GLY A 489 -18.81 16.90 4.00
CA GLY A 489 -19.07 18.10 3.21
C GLY A 489 -20.24 17.90 2.27
N HIS A 490 -21.13 18.89 2.18
CA HIS A 490 -22.30 18.93 1.32
C HIS A 490 -22.09 19.97 0.24
N TYR A 491 -22.12 19.54 -1.02
CA TYR A 491 -21.80 20.37 -2.17
C TYR A 491 -23.05 20.80 -2.93
N ALA A 492 -22.97 21.94 -3.61
CA ALA A 492 -23.99 22.38 -4.53
C ALA A 492 -24.25 21.29 -5.59
N GLY A 493 -25.53 20.99 -5.84
CA GLY A 493 -25.93 19.84 -6.65
C GLY A 493 -26.24 18.58 -5.83
N GLY A 494 -26.06 18.60 -4.50
CA GLY A 494 -26.54 17.55 -3.58
C GLY A 494 -25.57 16.40 -3.34
N SER A 495 -24.36 16.45 -3.91
CA SER A 495 -23.31 15.46 -3.64
C SER A 495 -22.66 15.71 -2.28
N THR A 496 -22.19 14.64 -1.64
CA THR A 496 -21.44 14.70 -0.39
C THR A 496 -20.04 14.14 -0.55
N GLN A 497 -19.07 14.63 0.21
CA GLN A 497 -17.73 14.03 0.33
C GLN A 497 -17.33 13.89 1.79
N ASN A 498 -16.54 12.86 2.07
CA ASN A 498 -15.88 12.75 3.35
C ASN A 498 -14.69 13.72 3.39
N LEU A 499 -14.76 14.68 4.31
CA LEU A 499 -13.73 15.70 4.55
C LEU A 499 -13.04 15.52 5.89
N THR A 500 -13.21 14.37 6.55
CA THR A 500 -12.78 14.09 7.92
C THR A 500 -11.33 14.48 8.21
N GLN A 501 -10.42 14.21 7.27
CA GLN A 501 -8.99 14.53 7.40
C GLN A 501 -8.57 15.77 6.61
N LYS A 502 -9.52 16.47 5.98
CA LYS A 502 -9.29 17.65 5.13
C LYS A 502 -9.73 18.96 5.78
N VAL A 503 -10.55 18.89 6.83
CA VAL A 503 -11.02 20.05 7.60
C VAL A 503 -10.15 20.29 8.83
N THR A 504 -10.19 21.53 9.34
CA THR A 504 -9.67 21.91 10.64
C THR A 504 -10.81 21.95 11.64
N TYR A 505 -10.69 21.20 12.74
CA TYR A 505 -11.63 21.16 13.84
C TYR A 505 -11.31 22.27 14.85
N SER A 506 -12.33 22.89 15.42
CA SER A 506 -12.20 23.91 16.45
C SER A 506 -13.15 23.62 17.61
N SER A 507 -12.68 23.82 18.84
CA SER A 507 -13.48 23.69 20.04
C SER A 507 -13.89 25.06 20.56
N SER A 508 -15.16 25.19 20.98
CA SER A 508 -15.65 26.40 21.65
C SER A 508 -15.00 26.62 23.02
N ASP A 509 -14.51 25.55 23.67
CA ASP A 509 -13.80 25.61 24.95
C ASP A 509 -12.69 24.56 24.99
N SER A 510 -11.45 25.03 24.79
CA SER A 510 -10.26 24.17 24.80
C SER A 510 -9.84 23.70 26.19
N ALA A 511 -10.44 24.22 27.27
CA ALA A 511 -10.25 23.72 28.63
C ALA A 511 -11.15 22.51 28.94
N VAL A 512 -12.17 22.26 28.11
CA VAL A 512 -13.08 21.10 28.22
C VAL A 512 -12.73 20.05 27.17
N VAL A 513 -12.64 20.46 25.90
CA VAL A 513 -12.30 19.57 24.77
C VAL A 513 -11.23 20.21 23.89
N LEU A 514 -10.13 19.49 23.68
CA LEU A 514 -9.03 19.92 22.83
C LEU A 514 -9.14 19.28 21.45
N ALA A 515 -9.31 20.10 20.41
CA ALA A 515 -9.19 19.66 19.02
C ALA A 515 -7.72 19.65 18.61
N THR A 516 -7.11 18.47 18.51
CA THR A 516 -5.66 18.35 18.30
C THR A 516 -5.25 18.69 16.87
N ASN A 517 -6.12 18.42 15.89
CA ASN A 517 -5.84 18.58 14.46
C ASN A 517 -4.53 17.91 14.02
N ALA A 518 -4.17 16.78 14.64
CA ALA A 518 -2.97 16.03 14.28
C ALA A 518 -3.04 15.58 12.81
N ASP A 519 -1.95 15.74 12.05
CA ASP A 519 -1.91 15.31 10.65
C ASP A 519 -2.15 13.79 10.55
N GLY A 520 -3.00 13.37 9.60
CA GLY A 520 -3.43 11.97 9.49
C GLY A 520 -4.48 11.50 10.52
N ASN A 521 -4.75 12.30 11.57
CA ASN A 521 -5.81 12.03 12.56
C ASN A 521 -6.49 13.32 13.05
N ARG A 522 -6.80 14.25 12.13
CA ARG A 522 -7.32 15.58 12.46
C ARG A 522 -8.65 15.56 13.21
N SER A 523 -9.41 14.50 12.98
CA SER A 523 -10.71 14.24 13.62
C SER A 523 -10.65 13.87 15.09
N ASP A 524 -9.48 13.53 15.63
CA ASP A 524 -9.32 13.14 17.03
C ASP A 524 -9.34 14.37 17.95
N VAL A 525 -10.33 14.39 18.84
CA VAL A 525 -10.43 15.39 19.90
C VAL A 525 -10.33 14.71 21.26
N GLN A 526 -9.72 15.41 22.21
CA GLN A 526 -9.45 14.90 23.55
C GLN A 526 -10.29 15.64 24.59
N ALA A 527 -10.94 14.91 25.49
CA ALA A 527 -11.58 15.48 26.67
C ALA A 527 -10.53 15.83 27.74
N VAL A 528 -10.40 17.10 28.09
CA VAL A 528 -9.35 17.61 28.99
C VAL A 528 -9.88 18.18 30.31
N GLY A 529 -11.17 18.50 30.39
CA GLY A 529 -11.80 19.01 31.61
C GLY A 529 -13.32 18.82 31.59
N GLU A 530 -13.93 18.79 32.78
CA GLU A 530 -15.38 18.67 32.94
C GLU A 530 -16.12 19.87 32.34
N GLY A 531 -17.24 19.62 31.65
CA GLY A 531 -18.05 20.70 31.09
C GLY A 531 -18.76 20.32 29.79
N SER A 532 -19.08 21.32 28.98
CA SER A 532 -19.66 21.12 27.65
C SER A 532 -18.98 22.04 26.66
N ALA A 533 -18.63 21.50 25.49
CA ALA A 533 -18.02 22.23 24.39
C ALA A 533 -18.70 21.83 23.07
N VAL A 534 -18.58 22.70 22.08
CA VAL A 534 -19.04 22.45 20.71
C VAL A 534 -17.83 22.34 19.81
N ILE A 535 -17.78 21.29 19.01
CA ILE A 535 -16.78 21.08 17.97
C ILE A 535 -17.37 21.52 16.63
N SER A 536 -16.65 22.40 15.95
CA SER A 536 -16.94 22.84 14.59
C SER A 536 -15.81 22.41 13.65
N ALA A 537 -16.09 22.30 12.36
CA ALA A 537 -15.10 21.97 11.34
C ALA A 537 -15.11 23.00 10.22
N THR A 538 -13.93 23.41 9.77
CA THR A 538 -13.73 24.39 8.69
C THR A 538 -12.86 23.81 7.61
N ASP A 539 -13.29 23.85 6.36
CA ASP A 539 -12.44 23.50 5.22
C ASP A 539 -11.46 24.64 4.95
N PRO A 540 -10.13 24.42 5.07
CA PRO A 540 -9.13 25.48 4.88
C PRO A 540 -9.04 25.98 3.44
N ASN A 541 -9.53 25.20 2.45
CA ASN A 541 -9.46 25.60 1.04
C ASN A 541 -10.55 26.60 0.65
N THR A 542 -11.78 26.39 1.14
CA THR A 542 -12.93 27.24 0.81
C THR A 542 -13.30 28.23 1.92
N GLY A 543 -12.83 28.01 3.15
CA GLY A 543 -13.23 28.76 4.34
C GLY A 543 -14.65 28.44 4.82
N VAL A 544 -15.31 27.44 4.25
CA VAL A 544 -16.65 27.01 4.67
C VAL A 544 -16.53 26.25 5.99
N SER A 545 -17.33 26.65 6.98
CA SER A 545 -17.44 25.98 8.28
C SER A 545 -18.74 25.21 8.41
N SER A 546 -18.78 24.27 9.34
CA SER A 546 -20.02 23.71 9.84
C SER A 546 -20.92 24.81 10.41
N SER A 547 -22.22 24.64 10.20
CA SER A 547 -23.22 25.51 10.82
C SER A 547 -23.53 25.00 12.24
N PRO A 548 -24.21 25.77 13.10
CA PRO A 548 -24.60 25.30 14.43
C PRO A 548 -25.37 23.97 14.45
N ALA A 549 -26.09 23.64 13.37
CA ALA A 549 -26.79 22.35 13.23
C ALA A 549 -25.90 21.20 12.71
N GLY A 550 -24.73 21.52 12.18
CA GLY A 550 -23.71 20.58 11.71
C GLY A 550 -22.50 20.45 12.63
N ASP A 551 -22.44 21.25 13.69
CA ASP A 551 -21.46 21.12 14.77
C ASP A 551 -21.78 19.89 15.64
N ALA A 552 -20.78 19.42 16.39
CA ALA A 552 -20.95 18.33 17.34
C ALA A 552 -20.91 18.85 18.78
N ALA A 553 -21.91 18.53 19.58
CA ALA A 553 -21.92 18.81 21.01
C ALA A 553 -21.18 17.72 21.79
N VAL A 554 -20.27 18.14 22.67
CA VAL A 554 -19.51 17.23 23.53
C VAL A 554 -19.76 17.61 24.98
N THR A 555 -20.17 16.65 25.78
CA THR A 555 -20.29 16.79 27.23
C THR A 555 -19.24 15.91 27.90
N VAL A 556 -18.41 16.50 28.75
CA VAL A 556 -17.36 15.80 29.50
C VAL A 556 -17.78 15.67 30.96
N ALA A 557 -17.95 14.43 31.39
CA ALA A 557 -18.24 14.04 32.77
C ALA A 557 -16.93 13.84 33.58
N PRO A 558 -17.01 13.89 34.93
CA PRO A 558 -15.87 13.70 35.83
C PRO A 558 -15.08 12.41 35.64
#